data_AF-A0A522DDI2-F1
#
_entry.id   AF-A0A522DDI2-F1
#
_cell.length_a   1.000
_cell.length_b   1.000
_cell.length_c   1.000
_cell.angle_alpha   90.00
_cell.angle_beta   90.00
_cell.angle_gamma   90.00
#
_symmetry.space_group_name_H-M   'P 1'
#
loop_
_entity.id
_entity.type
_entity.pdbx_description
1 polymer ?
#
loop_
_entity_poly.entity_id
_entity_poly.type
_entity_poly.pdbx_seq_one_letter_code
_entity_poly.pdbx_strand_id
1 'polypeptide(L)'
;MRLKASIFGVTAILFFVANAHAAEAIKYGSVEEIPRQLRQHFGSGSYRESYVSQIVSQLRQIAPDKATLTKQDIEKMQTRDEKRRRHEQVTQTLVYDDDFDGRVTRDEVVDSMHNSYRSYGGAEYLRDRDSQVTRQADRVMKLDTNNDGFVTLAEMAVLTPRETSYRGERSFDDLLLLDPNGDGKLTAAELEGLARKAYATIDTNDDGIITAEEAKVLQEINRKDGASSQRRAELQSISADCTLPKVPSGAKLVVIGAYEGRAVSSVSVAGQVEETDVIPLDISKGADKLYILASTFKPVIWKITGDLTRVSHLVIGGPSIPEGTSNNDMGEGKVNAGETGIPREKVTFFHARNCGLNKLWKEPASTEILSRLVGVGPASQAAAYSVGNVKIDNSSAGINEKYDLHPVPDGFDAVAWQEYLRSMPGGLFDLQSKAVVSDAPAVDYQVLPNWAGMAKLIHEGALVPTKSSSSALLIGKPGSQITIQGIENIRGGGGETQVTVIERPSAYRVVKNIPFYPSGLYGGFSTNFVIAKGVTPPKGDPGHSKVTCEEASACPERN
;
A
#
# COMPACT_ATOMS: atom_id res chain seq x y z
N MET A 1 37.68 48.59 93.00
CA MET A 1 36.29 48.09 92.86
C MET A 1 35.91 48.15 91.38
N ARG A 2 36.14 47.07 90.61
CA ARG A 2 35.71 46.94 89.21
C ARG A 2 35.63 45.46 88.82
N LEU A 3 34.43 45.02 88.47
CA LEU A 3 34.03 43.81 87.72
C LEU A 3 32.52 44.02 87.42
N LYS A 4 31.87 43.63 86.32
CA LYS A 4 32.19 43.14 84.96
C LYS A 4 30.81 42.92 84.25
N ALA A 5 30.83 42.76 82.91
CA ALA A 5 29.81 42.14 82.01
C ALA A 5 28.62 43.02 81.51
N SER A 6 28.09 42.93 80.28
CA SER A 6 28.47 42.28 78.99
C SER A 6 27.50 42.69 77.85
N ILE A 7 28.06 42.89 76.64
CA ILE A 7 27.63 42.43 75.29
C ILE A 7 26.25 42.84 74.69
N PHE A 8 26.24 43.58 73.57
CA PHE A 8 25.97 43.06 72.20
C PHE A 8 26.09 44.20 71.15
N GLY A 9 26.97 44.00 70.16
CA GLY A 9 27.10 44.85 68.97
C GLY A 9 26.41 44.20 67.78
N VAL A 10 25.63 44.99 67.03
CA VAL A 10 25.05 44.61 65.73
C VAL A 10 25.74 45.43 64.64
N THR A 11 26.47 44.73 63.78
CA THR A 11 27.10 45.29 62.57
C THR A 11 26.09 45.22 61.43
N ALA A 12 25.78 46.35 60.79
CA ALA A 12 24.87 46.43 59.65
C ALA A 12 25.47 45.76 58.40
N ILE A 13 24.73 44.82 57.81
CA ILE A 13 25.01 44.23 56.49
C ILE A 13 24.23 45.05 55.45
N LEU A 14 24.93 45.72 54.55
CA LEU A 14 24.34 46.34 53.36
C LEU A 14 23.90 45.24 52.38
N PHE A 15 22.59 45.13 52.15
CA PHE A 15 22.04 44.39 51.02
C PHE A 15 22.13 45.25 49.75
N PHE A 16 23.00 44.87 48.83
CA PHE A 16 22.89 45.29 47.43
C PHE A 16 21.75 44.49 46.79
N VAL A 17 20.59 45.11 46.62
CA VAL A 17 19.52 44.58 45.76
C VAL A 17 19.94 44.86 44.32
N ALA A 18 20.56 43.87 43.68
CA ALA A 18 20.66 43.85 42.23
C ALA A 18 19.23 43.63 41.69
N ASN A 19 18.64 44.68 41.12
CA ASN A 19 17.44 44.54 40.30
C ASN A 19 17.77 43.64 39.10
N ALA A 20 17.44 42.36 39.21
CA ALA A 20 17.37 41.46 38.08
C ALA A 20 16.19 41.91 37.21
N HIS A 21 16.43 42.84 36.29
CA HIS A 21 15.57 42.94 35.11
C HIS A 21 15.67 41.58 34.42
N ALA A 22 14.56 40.85 34.37
CA ALA A 22 14.46 39.65 33.55
C ALA A 22 14.84 40.07 32.13
N ALA A 23 16.00 39.60 31.66
CA ALA A 23 16.43 39.85 30.29
C ALA A 23 15.33 39.32 29.37
N GLU A 24 14.79 40.20 28.52
CA GLU A 24 13.73 39.86 27.57
C GLU A 24 14.18 38.64 26.77
N ALA A 25 13.38 37.58 26.80
CA ALA A 25 13.76 36.33 26.15
C ALA A 25 13.95 36.59 24.66
N ILE A 26 15.11 36.24 24.11
CA ILE A 26 15.38 36.37 22.68
C ILE A 26 14.37 35.45 21.96
N LYS A 27 13.58 35.99 21.04
CA LYS A 27 12.60 35.26 20.21
C LYS A 27 13.00 35.28 18.73
N TYR A 28 12.45 34.39 17.92
CA TYR A 28 12.46 34.52 16.46
C TYR A 28 11.43 35.57 16.03
N GLY A 29 11.56 36.13 14.81
CA GLY A 29 10.62 37.13 14.29
C GLY A 29 9.23 36.56 14.03
N SER A 30 9.14 35.26 13.78
CA SER A 30 7.90 34.51 13.59
C SER A 30 8.09 33.02 13.93
N VAL A 31 6.99 32.27 14.04
CA VAL A 31 7.03 30.81 14.29
C VAL A 31 7.61 30.07 13.06
N GLU A 32 7.42 30.61 11.86
CA GLU A 32 7.95 30.10 10.60
C GLU A 32 9.48 30.16 10.50
N GLU A 33 10.11 31.12 11.17
CA GLU A 33 11.57 31.27 11.23
C GLU A 33 12.24 30.25 12.15
N ILE A 34 11.48 29.55 13.00
CA ILE A 34 12.04 28.51 13.86
C ILE A 34 12.53 27.35 12.97
N PRO A 35 13.79 26.89 13.12
CA PRO A 35 14.28 25.74 12.38
C PRO A 35 13.37 24.52 12.50
N ARG A 36 13.17 23.79 11.39
CA ARG A 36 12.23 22.65 11.32
C ARG A 36 12.55 21.59 12.38
N GLN A 37 13.82 21.37 12.65
CA GLN A 37 14.36 20.43 13.63
C GLN A 37 13.87 20.75 15.05
N LEU A 38 13.64 22.03 15.36
CA LEU A 38 13.15 22.46 16.67
C LEU A 38 11.62 22.42 16.75
N ARG A 39 10.92 22.70 15.63
CA ARG A 39 9.44 22.71 15.55
C ARG A 39 8.79 21.33 15.70
N GLN A 40 9.51 20.25 15.38
CA GLN A 40 8.97 18.88 15.40
C GLN A 40 8.80 18.28 16.80
N HIS A 41 9.36 18.92 17.84
CA HIS A 41 9.41 18.36 19.20
C HIS A 41 8.48 19.06 20.20
N PHE A 42 7.56 19.91 19.72
CA PHE A 42 6.56 20.54 20.58
C PHE A 42 5.30 19.68 20.72
N GLY A 43 4.83 19.49 21.95
CA GLY A 43 3.52 18.90 22.26
C GLY A 43 2.70 19.81 23.18
N SER A 44 1.38 19.69 23.16
CA SER A 44 0.51 20.42 24.09
C SER A 44 0.83 20.03 25.54
N GLY A 45 1.00 21.02 26.43
CA GLY A 45 1.38 20.80 27.82
C GLY A 45 2.88 20.55 28.04
N SER A 46 3.71 20.84 27.04
CA SER A 46 5.17 20.75 27.20
C SER A 46 5.68 21.92 28.04
N TYR A 47 6.52 21.62 29.02
CA TYR A 47 7.27 22.61 29.80
C TYR A 47 8.61 22.92 29.13
N ARG A 48 9.11 24.15 29.33
CA ARG A 48 10.38 24.63 28.75
C ARG A 48 11.55 23.70 29.04
N GLU A 49 11.71 23.29 30.28
CA GLU A 49 12.82 22.45 30.74
C GLU A 49 12.77 21.05 30.11
N SER A 50 11.57 20.49 29.97
CA SER A 50 11.34 19.20 29.31
C SER A 50 11.71 19.27 27.83
N TYR A 51 11.24 20.32 27.13
CA TYR A 51 11.53 20.55 25.73
C TYR A 51 13.03 20.74 25.45
N VAL A 52 13.69 21.64 26.21
CA VAL A 52 15.12 21.89 26.06
C VAL A 52 15.92 20.62 26.34
N SER A 53 15.57 19.89 27.40
CA SER A 53 16.20 18.60 27.73
C SER A 53 16.05 17.61 26.57
N GLN A 54 14.86 17.50 25.99
CA GLN A 54 14.59 16.61 24.86
C GLN A 54 15.45 16.96 23.64
N ILE A 55 15.56 18.23 23.26
CA ILE A 55 16.39 18.66 22.13
C ILE A 55 17.87 18.38 22.39
N VAL A 56 18.40 18.82 23.54
CA VAL A 56 19.82 18.67 23.89
C VAL A 56 20.18 17.19 24.05
N SER A 57 19.27 16.36 24.55
CA SER A 57 19.51 14.91 24.71
C SER A 57 19.88 14.22 23.40
N GLN A 58 19.38 14.69 22.25
CA GLN A 58 19.69 14.11 20.94
C GLN A 58 21.16 14.28 20.60
N LEU A 59 21.69 15.49 20.80
CA LEU A 59 23.12 15.77 20.65
C LEU A 59 23.94 14.91 21.62
N ARG A 60 23.53 14.84 22.90
CA ARG A 60 24.27 14.09 23.93
C ARG A 60 24.33 12.58 23.70
N GLN A 61 23.36 12.00 22.99
CA GLN A 61 23.36 10.58 22.65
C GLN A 61 24.40 10.25 21.58
N ILE A 62 24.83 11.23 20.80
CA ILE A 62 25.68 11.05 19.62
C ILE A 62 27.09 11.55 19.87
N ALA A 63 27.19 12.75 20.44
CA ALA A 63 28.46 13.43 20.68
C ALA A 63 29.35 12.56 21.59
N PRO A 64 30.58 12.22 21.17
CA PRO A 64 31.46 11.37 21.96
C PRO A 64 31.75 11.91 23.36
N ASP A 65 31.85 13.23 23.49
CA ASP A 65 32.05 13.98 24.74
C ASP A 65 30.73 14.40 25.42
N LYS A 66 29.58 14.04 24.80
CA LYS A 66 28.23 14.47 25.20
C LYS A 66 28.02 15.99 25.22
N ALA A 67 28.87 16.75 24.54
CA ALA A 67 28.86 18.22 24.59
C ALA A 67 28.99 18.86 23.21
N THR A 68 29.75 18.26 22.29
CA THR A 68 30.08 18.83 20.99
C THR A 68 29.87 17.78 19.90
N LEU A 69 29.04 18.11 18.91
CA LEU A 69 28.79 17.27 17.75
C LEU A 69 29.51 17.87 16.54
N THR A 70 30.39 17.12 15.90
CA THR A 70 31.07 17.53 14.67
C THR A 70 30.65 16.69 13.49
N LYS A 71 30.88 17.19 12.26
CA LYS A 71 30.67 16.41 11.03
C LYS A 71 31.41 15.07 11.05
N GLN A 72 32.66 15.06 11.55
CA GLN A 72 33.45 13.84 11.64
C GLN A 72 32.84 12.80 12.58
N ASP A 73 32.15 13.24 13.63
CA ASP A 73 31.48 12.32 14.56
C ASP A 73 30.26 11.65 13.92
N ILE A 74 29.53 12.40 13.08
CA ILE A 74 28.42 11.86 12.30
C ILE A 74 28.93 10.87 11.25
N GLU A 75 29.96 11.22 10.48
CA GLU A 75 30.56 10.32 9.48
C GLU A 75 31.08 9.03 10.14
N LYS A 76 31.71 9.14 11.33
CA LYS A 76 32.13 7.97 12.12
C LYS A 76 30.95 7.13 12.59
N MET A 77 29.86 7.75 13.01
CA MET A 77 28.64 7.05 13.41
C MET A 77 28.01 6.33 12.22
N GLN A 78 27.79 7.02 11.10
CA GLN A 78 27.27 6.46 9.85
C GLN A 78 28.12 5.27 9.39
N THR A 79 29.45 5.40 9.40
CA THR A 79 30.35 4.30 9.05
C THR A 79 30.21 3.10 10.00
N ARG A 80 30.03 3.33 11.32
CA ARG A 80 29.81 2.25 12.29
C ARG A 80 28.45 1.60 12.10
N ASP A 81 27.41 2.39 11.86
CA ASP A 81 26.05 1.91 11.64
C ASP A 81 25.95 1.12 10.32
N GLU A 82 26.60 1.58 9.25
CA GLU A 82 26.74 0.84 8.00
C GLU A 82 27.43 -0.51 8.23
N LYS A 83 28.56 -0.52 8.96
CA LYS A 83 29.26 -1.78 9.31
C LYS A 83 28.37 -2.70 10.13
N ARG A 84 27.66 -2.16 11.13
CA ARG A 84 26.71 -2.92 11.96
C ARG A 84 25.59 -3.50 11.12
N ARG A 85 24.95 -2.71 10.26
CA ARG A 85 23.87 -3.16 9.37
C ARG A 85 24.35 -4.22 8.37
N ARG A 86 25.53 -4.04 7.77
CA ARG A 86 26.13 -5.07 6.91
C ARG A 86 26.34 -6.37 7.70
N HIS A 87 26.86 -6.27 8.92
CA HIS A 87 27.04 -7.44 9.78
C HIS A 87 25.70 -8.10 10.15
N GLU A 88 24.68 -7.32 10.49
CA GLU A 88 23.33 -7.80 10.79
C GLU A 88 22.70 -8.48 9.58
N GLN A 89 22.76 -7.87 8.39
CA GLN A 89 22.24 -8.43 7.14
C GLN A 89 22.93 -9.74 6.79
N VAL A 90 24.27 -9.76 6.81
CA VAL A 90 25.05 -10.99 6.57
C VAL A 90 24.64 -12.08 7.56
N THR A 91 24.57 -11.76 8.85
CA THR A 91 24.22 -12.76 9.88
C THR A 91 22.78 -13.27 9.73
N GLN A 92 21.83 -12.38 9.42
CA GLN A 92 20.42 -12.74 9.26
C GLN A 92 20.17 -13.56 8.00
N THR A 93 20.95 -13.35 6.94
CA THR A 93 20.82 -14.12 5.70
C THR A 93 21.56 -15.46 5.79
N LEU A 94 22.75 -15.49 6.39
CA LEU A 94 23.56 -16.71 6.49
C LEU A 94 22.88 -17.81 7.34
N VAL A 95 21.92 -17.47 8.19
CA VAL A 95 21.11 -18.45 8.95
C VAL A 95 20.29 -19.37 8.04
N TYR A 96 20.06 -18.98 6.78
CA TYR A 96 19.33 -19.80 5.82
C TYR A 96 20.20 -20.77 5.03
N ASP A 97 21.52 -20.66 5.06
CA ASP A 97 22.45 -21.61 4.41
C ASP A 97 22.43 -22.93 5.21
N ASP A 98 21.69 -23.93 4.72
CA ASP A 98 21.44 -25.18 5.45
C ASP A 98 22.50 -26.23 5.14
N ASP A 99 23.04 -26.22 3.91
CA ASP A 99 24.08 -27.16 3.47
C ASP A 99 25.52 -26.65 3.64
N PHE A 100 25.66 -25.39 4.09
CA PHE A 100 26.92 -24.69 4.39
C PHE A 100 27.85 -24.55 3.18
N ASP A 101 27.30 -24.47 1.97
CA ASP A 101 28.09 -24.26 0.75
C ASP A 101 28.51 -22.78 0.54
N GLY A 102 28.03 -21.88 1.41
CA GLY A 102 28.34 -20.44 1.39
C GLY A 102 27.46 -19.66 0.42
N ARG A 103 26.36 -20.25 -0.06
CA ARG A 103 25.34 -19.66 -0.91
C ARG A 103 23.99 -19.83 -0.21
N VAL A 104 23.09 -18.88 -0.44
CA VAL A 104 21.72 -18.97 0.09
C VAL A 104 20.77 -19.01 -1.10
N THR A 105 20.15 -20.15 -1.32
CA THR A 105 19.16 -20.36 -2.36
C THR A 105 17.75 -20.06 -1.85
N ARG A 106 16.81 -19.88 -2.78
CA ARG A 106 15.39 -19.69 -2.44
C ARG A 106 14.83 -20.87 -1.65
N ASP A 107 15.22 -22.08 -2.04
CA ASP A 107 14.71 -23.32 -1.46
C ASP A 107 15.18 -23.46 0.00
N GLU A 108 16.43 -23.14 0.30
CA GLU A 108 16.93 -23.19 1.68
C GLU A 108 16.26 -22.17 2.61
N VAL A 109 15.93 -20.97 2.10
CA VAL A 109 15.16 -19.98 2.87
C VAL A 109 13.76 -20.50 3.20
N VAL A 110 13.11 -21.16 2.22
CA VAL A 110 11.80 -21.79 2.39
C VAL A 110 11.91 -22.92 3.43
N ASP A 111 12.86 -23.83 3.25
CA ASP A 111 13.05 -25.00 4.12
C ASP A 111 13.40 -24.63 5.56
N SER A 112 14.32 -23.69 5.76
CA SER A 112 14.71 -23.19 7.09
C SER A 112 13.54 -22.50 7.82
N MET A 113 12.69 -21.77 7.10
CA MET A 113 11.45 -21.21 7.65
C MET A 113 10.45 -22.31 8.01
N HIS A 114 10.26 -23.32 7.15
CA HIS A 114 9.37 -24.46 7.46
C HIS A 114 9.87 -25.28 8.66
N ASN A 115 11.18 -25.42 8.84
CA ASN A 115 11.80 -26.16 9.95
C ASN A 115 11.75 -25.41 11.28
N SER A 116 12.00 -24.10 11.31
CA SER A 116 11.91 -23.28 12.52
C SER A 116 10.49 -23.22 13.12
N TYR A 117 9.44 -23.41 12.31
CA TYR A 117 8.05 -23.49 12.77
C TYR A 117 7.60 -24.88 13.27
N ARG A 118 8.41 -25.94 13.12
CA ARG A 118 8.11 -27.27 13.70
C ARG A 118 8.32 -27.32 15.22
N SER A 119 9.00 -26.33 15.80
CA SER A 119 9.37 -26.29 17.23
C SER A 119 8.35 -25.59 18.16
N TYR A 120 7.31 -24.90 17.65
CA TYR A 120 6.24 -24.28 18.45
C TYR A 120 4.87 -24.64 17.85
N GLY A 121 4.06 -25.38 18.62
CA GLY A 121 2.92 -26.16 18.13
C GLY A 121 1.65 -25.40 17.67
N GLY A 122 0.75 -26.16 17.03
CA GLY A 122 -0.66 -25.83 16.78
C GLY A 122 -1.03 -25.58 15.31
N ALA A 123 -1.86 -26.46 14.72
CA ALA A 123 -2.28 -26.46 13.31
C ALA A 123 -3.33 -25.39 12.92
N GLU A 124 -3.48 -24.31 13.68
CA GLU A 124 -4.61 -23.37 13.56
C GLU A 124 -4.29 -22.04 12.82
N TYR A 125 -3.07 -21.85 12.29
CA TYR A 125 -2.69 -20.63 11.56
C TYR A 125 -1.92 -20.91 10.26
N LEU A 126 -2.44 -21.77 9.38
CA LEU A 126 -1.73 -22.24 8.17
C LEU A 126 -1.79 -21.29 6.96
N ARG A 127 -2.69 -20.30 6.94
CA ARG A 127 -2.95 -19.47 5.74
C ARG A 127 -2.09 -18.21 5.63
N ASP A 128 -1.63 -17.66 6.75
CA ASP A 128 -0.70 -16.52 6.76
C ASP A 128 0.77 -16.98 6.71
N ARG A 129 1.03 -18.28 6.96
CA ARG A 129 2.37 -18.88 6.97
C ARG A 129 3.02 -18.94 5.60
N ASP A 130 2.41 -19.55 4.59
CA ASP A 130 3.02 -19.70 3.26
C ASP A 130 3.25 -18.32 2.59
N SER A 131 2.34 -17.37 2.82
CA SER A 131 2.53 -15.99 2.40
C SER A 131 3.70 -15.32 3.14
N GLN A 132 3.90 -15.58 4.43
CA GLN A 132 5.06 -15.08 5.17
C GLN A 132 6.37 -15.74 4.72
N VAL A 133 6.40 -17.06 4.46
CA VAL A 133 7.56 -17.79 3.93
C VAL A 133 7.94 -17.27 2.56
N THR A 134 6.98 -17.16 1.64
CA THR A 134 7.20 -16.63 0.28
C THR A 134 7.69 -15.19 0.33
N ARG A 135 7.07 -14.33 1.17
CA ARG A 135 7.53 -12.95 1.36
C ARG A 135 8.94 -12.87 1.95
N GLN A 136 9.33 -13.83 2.78
CA GLN A 136 10.67 -13.88 3.36
C GLN A 136 11.70 -14.33 2.32
N ALA A 137 11.39 -15.39 1.55
CA ALA A 137 12.20 -15.82 0.42
C ALA A 137 12.39 -14.69 -0.60
N ASP A 138 11.32 -13.98 -0.98
CA ASP A 138 11.39 -12.81 -1.86
C ASP A 138 12.15 -11.62 -1.27
N ARG A 139 12.27 -11.54 0.05
CA ARG A 139 13.12 -10.52 0.70
C ARG A 139 14.59 -10.89 0.61
N VAL A 140 14.93 -12.14 0.92
CA VAL A 140 16.31 -12.64 0.86
C VAL A 140 16.82 -12.63 -0.58
N MET A 141 16.03 -13.14 -1.53
CA MET A 141 16.42 -13.20 -2.95
C MET A 141 16.49 -11.84 -3.64
N LYS A 142 16.13 -10.73 -2.98
CA LYS A 142 16.45 -9.38 -3.51
C LYS A 142 17.92 -8.99 -3.33
N LEU A 143 18.64 -9.72 -2.50
CA LEU A 143 20.08 -9.54 -2.33
C LEU A 143 20.86 -10.17 -3.48
N ASP A 144 20.28 -11.12 -4.21
CA ASP A 144 20.83 -11.65 -5.46
C ASP A 144 20.82 -10.53 -6.51
N THR A 145 21.98 -9.91 -6.71
CA THR A 145 22.12 -8.71 -7.55
C THR A 145 22.53 -9.04 -8.97
N ASN A 146 23.20 -10.17 -9.16
CA ASN A 146 23.60 -10.66 -10.47
C ASN A 146 22.55 -11.62 -11.08
N ASN A 147 21.50 -11.94 -10.33
CA ASN A 147 20.40 -12.84 -10.69
C ASN A 147 20.88 -14.23 -11.13
N ASP A 148 21.91 -14.75 -10.47
CA ASP A 148 22.43 -16.09 -10.74
C ASP A 148 21.68 -17.20 -9.98
N GLY A 149 20.68 -16.81 -9.17
CA GLY A 149 19.75 -17.71 -8.50
C GLY A 149 20.13 -18.04 -7.06
N PHE A 150 21.22 -17.47 -6.53
CA PHE A 150 21.66 -17.66 -5.15
C PHE A 150 22.29 -16.40 -4.59
N VAL A 151 22.19 -16.19 -3.27
CA VAL A 151 22.80 -15.05 -2.59
C VAL A 151 24.16 -15.43 -2.04
N THR A 152 25.22 -14.78 -2.51
CA THR A 152 26.59 -14.98 -2.01
C THR A 152 26.94 -14.04 -0.85
N LEU A 153 28.01 -14.34 -0.11
CA LEU A 153 28.52 -13.44 0.95
C LEU A 153 28.82 -12.01 0.44
N ALA A 154 29.31 -11.90 -0.79
CA ALA A 154 29.60 -10.61 -1.40
C ALA A 154 28.32 -9.77 -1.56
N GLU A 155 27.22 -10.42 -1.92
CA GLU A 155 25.91 -9.80 -2.12
C GLU A 155 25.19 -9.53 -0.81
N MET A 156 25.30 -10.45 0.16
CA MET A 156 24.85 -10.22 1.54
C MET A 156 25.52 -8.99 2.18
N ALA A 157 26.74 -8.65 1.77
CA ALA A 157 27.48 -7.51 2.31
C ALA A 157 27.15 -6.17 1.63
N VAL A 158 26.30 -6.15 0.61
CA VAL A 158 25.82 -4.94 -0.08
C VAL A 158 24.49 -4.49 0.52
N LEU A 159 24.46 -3.27 1.07
CA LEU A 159 23.21 -2.67 1.55
C LEU A 159 22.39 -2.17 0.36
N THR A 160 21.12 -2.56 0.27
CA THR A 160 20.26 -2.09 -0.83
C THR A 160 19.86 -0.61 -0.64
N PRO A 161 19.69 0.19 -1.71
CA PRO A 161 19.33 1.62 -1.61
C PRO A 161 17.99 1.91 -0.92
N ARG A 162 17.15 0.89 -0.73
CA ARG A 162 15.85 1.00 -0.07
C ARG A 162 15.96 0.90 1.45
N GLU A 163 17.01 0.26 1.97
CA GLU A 163 17.31 0.15 3.40
C GLU A 163 18.14 1.33 3.92
N THR A 164 18.85 2.03 3.04
CA THR A 164 19.41 3.35 3.36
C THR A 164 18.32 4.43 3.49
N SER A 165 17.08 4.15 3.08
CA SER A 165 16.07 5.19 2.83
C SER A 165 14.72 5.05 3.56
N TYR A 166 14.51 4.12 4.52
CA TYR A 166 13.19 3.98 5.18
C TYR A 166 13.21 3.80 6.72
N ARG A 167 12.46 4.70 7.37
CA ARG A 167 11.94 4.74 8.76
C ARG A 167 12.89 5.13 9.90
N GLY A 168 13.04 6.44 10.07
CA GLY A 168 13.13 7.03 11.41
C GLY A 168 14.52 7.46 11.89
N GLU A 169 15.55 7.38 11.05
CA GLU A 169 16.78 8.12 11.32
C GLU A 169 16.46 9.60 11.12
N ARG A 170 16.34 10.31 12.25
CA ARG A 170 16.61 11.75 12.29
C ARG A 170 17.97 11.89 11.62
N SER A 171 17.98 12.38 10.39
CA SER A 171 19.22 12.72 9.69
C SER A 171 19.99 13.62 10.66
N PHE A 172 20.99 13.07 11.34
CA PHE A 172 21.73 13.82 12.35
C PHE A 172 22.54 14.94 11.68
N ASP A 173 22.76 14.81 10.37
CA ASP A 173 23.19 15.90 9.48
C ASP A 173 22.25 17.11 9.59
N ASP A 174 20.95 16.90 9.81
CA ASP A 174 19.97 17.98 9.99
C ASP A 174 20.24 18.79 11.27
N LEU A 175 20.90 18.22 12.29
CA LEU A 175 21.29 18.98 13.49
C LEU A 175 22.45 19.92 13.20
N LEU A 176 23.42 19.51 12.38
CA LEU A 176 24.53 20.38 11.98
C LEU A 176 24.09 21.57 11.11
N LEU A 177 22.93 21.48 10.46
CA LEU A 177 22.32 22.64 9.77
C LEU A 177 21.92 23.77 10.73
N LEU A 178 21.86 23.50 12.04
CA LEU A 178 21.54 24.52 13.06
C LEU A 178 22.76 25.34 13.48
N ASP A 179 23.99 24.85 13.23
CA ASP A 179 25.27 25.45 13.63
C ASP A 179 25.23 27.00 13.52
N PRO A 180 24.99 27.72 14.64
CA PRO A 180 24.72 29.15 14.60
C PRO A 180 25.92 29.99 14.21
N ASN A 181 27.12 29.49 14.50
CA ASN A 181 28.37 30.23 14.33
C ASN A 181 29.14 29.79 13.08
N GLY A 182 28.73 28.68 12.44
CA GLY A 182 29.28 28.16 11.20
C GLY A 182 30.68 27.58 11.33
N ASP A 183 31.09 27.19 12.53
CA ASP A 183 32.42 26.64 12.80
C ASP A 183 32.55 25.13 12.47
N GLY A 184 31.47 24.52 11.98
CA GLY A 184 31.37 23.12 11.60
C GLY A 184 31.12 22.18 12.79
N LYS A 185 30.75 22.74 13.96
CA LYS A 185 30.43 22.02 15.18
C LYS A 185 29.14 22.58 15.78
N LEU A 186 28.37 21.71 16.41
CA LEU A 186 27.21 22.11 17.20
C LEU A 186 27.47 21.75 18.66
N THR A 187 27.48 22.75 19.55
CA THR A 187 27.61 22.53 20.99
C THR A 187 26.26 22.40 21.68
N ALA A 188 26.24 21.73 22.84
CA ALA A 188 25.05 21.62 23.67
C ALA A 188 24.52 22.99 24.13
N ALA A 189 25.41 23.95 24.37
CA ALA A 189 25.04 25.32 24.76
C ALA A 189 24.38 26.09 23.62
N GLU A 190 24.91 25.97 22.39
CA GLU A 190 24.30 26.58 21.20
C GLU A 190 22.92 25.99 20.92
N LEU A 191 22.82 24.66 20.96
CA LEU A 191 21.56 23.97 20.75
C LEU A 191 20.53 24.30 21.85
N GLU A 192 20.96 24.41 23.11
CA GLU A 192 20.12 24.88 24.22
C GLU A 192 19.62 26.31 23.99
N GLY A 193 20.51 27.22 23.56
CA GLY A 193 20.15 28.59 23.23
C GLY A 193 19.08 28.67 22.14
N LEU A 194 19.26 27.91 21.05
CA LEU A 194 18.27 27.82 19.98
C LEU A 194 16.93 27.23 20.45
N ALA A 195 16.96 26.20 21.29
CA ALA A 195 15.76 25.59 21.85
C ALA A 195 15.01 26.55 22.77
N ARG A 196 15.71 27.29 23.63
CA ARG A 196 15.10 28.33 24.48
C ARG A 196 14.49 29.46 23.65
N LYS A 197 15.19 29.90 22.60
CA LYS A 197 14.70 30.90 21.65
C LYS A 197 13.42 30.41 20.94
N ALA A 198 13.40 29.15 20.53
CA ALA A 198 12.25 28.53 19.89
C ALA A 198 11.05 28.47 20.84
N TYR A 199 11.27 27.98 22.07
CA TYR A 199 10.23 27.87 23.09
C TYR A 199 9.61 29.23 23.41
N ALA A 200 10.43 30.25 23.66
CA ALA A 200 9.95 31.61 23.96
C ALA A 200 9.17 32.24 22.79
N THR A 201 9.38 31.79 21.55
CA THR A 201 8.63 32.28 20.38
C THR A 201 7.22 31.69 20.32
N ILE A 202 7.03 30.48 20.85
CA ILE A 202 5.76 29.75 20.81
C ILE A 202 4.94 30.01 22.09
N ASP A 203 5.61 30.13 23.23
CA ASP A 203 5.03 30.58 24.49
C ASP A 203 4.77 32.10 24.42
N THR A 204 3.59 32.44 23.92
CA THR A 204 3.21 33.83 23.63
C THR A 204 2.81 34.59 24.88
N ASN A 205 2.23 33.89 25.86
CA ASN A 205 1.80 34.46 27.13
C ASN A 205 2.86 34.37 28.24
N ASP A 206 4.01 33.74 27.97
CA ASP A 206 5.17 33.60 28.88
C ASP A 206 4.79 32.96 30.22
N ASP A 207 3.83 32.03 30.19
CA ASP A 207 3.37 31.31 31.39
C ASP A 207 4.19 30.04 31.66
N GLY A 208 5.13 29.70 30.75
CA GLY A 208 6.02 28.56 30.86
C GLY A 208 5.39 27.24 30.42
N ILE A 209 4.18 27.24 29.84
CA ILE A 209 3.45 26.05 29.41
C ILE A 209 2.88 26.26 28.01
N ILE A 210 3.27 25.42 27.05
CA ILE A 210 2.67 25.50 25.71
C ILE A 210 1.22 24.98 25.75
N THR A 211 0.26 25.88 25.54
CA THR A 211 -1.17 25.56 25.48
C THR A 211 -1.55 24.82 24.19
N ALA A 212 -2.77 24.26 24.14
CA ALA A 212 -3.28 23.64 22.92
C ALA A 212 -3.44 24.67 21.78
N GLU A 213 -3.78 25.91 22.12
CA GLU A 213 -3.94 27.03 21.21
C GLU A 213 -2.61 27.44 20.58
N GLU A 214 -1.55 27.55 21.37
CA GLU A 214 -0.19 27.87 20.87
C GLU A 214 0.40 26.73 20.04
N ALA A 215 0.13 25.48 20.43
CA ALA A 215 0.55 24.31 19.66
C ALA A 215 -0.17 24.20 18.29
N LYS A 216 -1.39 24.73 18.13
CA LYS A 216 -2.13 24.70 16.85
C LYS A 216 -1.38 25.44 15.73
N VAL A 217 -0.76 26.58 16.03
CA VAL A 217 0.02 27.35 15.04
C VAL A 217 1.16 26.50 14.49
N LEU A 218 1.89 25.80 15.36
CA LEU A 218 2.91 24.84 14.95
C LEU A 218 2.35 23.67 14.16
N GLN A 219 1.20 23.12 14.56
CA GLN A 219 0.57 22.02 13.83
C GLN A 219 0.19 22.44 12.41
N GLU A 220 -0.32 23.65 12.20
CA GLU A 220 -0.64 24.15 10.87
C GLU A 220 0.59 24.36 9.99
N ILE A 221 1.65 24.94 10.55
CA ILE A 221 2.90 25.15 9.83
C ILE A 221 3.57 23.80 9.52
N ASN A 222 3.66 22.89 10.49
CA ASN A 222 4.20 21.54 10.29
C ASN A 222 3.36 20.75 9.28
N ARG A 223 2.04 20.95 9.23
CA ARG A 223 1.17 20.37 8.19
C ARG A 223 1.49 20.94 6.81
N LYS A 224 1.72 22.25 6.67
CA LYS A 224 2.14 22.88 5.41
C LYS A 224 3.52 22.39 4.95
N ASP A 225 4.48 22.28 5.86
CA ASP A 225 5.84 21.81 5.59
C ASP A 225 5.89 20.30 5.31
N GLY A 226 5.09 19.51 6.04
CA GLY A 226 4.89 18.08 5.81
C GLY A 226 4.27 17.82 4.44
N ALA A 227 3.23 18.56 4.08
CA ALA A 227 2.64 18.51 2.75
C ALA A 227 3.63 18.93 1.66
N SER A 228 4.54 19.85 1.93
CA SER A 228 5.58 20.30 0.98
C SER A 228 6.73 19.29 0.85
N SER A 229 7.09 18.62 1.95
CA SER A 229 8.09 17.53 1.96
C SER A 229 7.56 16.27 1.28
N GLN A 230 6.30 15.90 1.53
CA GLN A 230 5.61 14.85 0.78
C GLN A 230 5.53 15.20 -0.71
N ARG A 231 5.16 16.43 -1.07
CA ARG A 231 5.16 16.90 -2.47
C ARG A 231 6.54 16.77 -3.13
N ARG A 232 7.63 17.11 -2.45
CA ARG A 232 9.00 16.92 -2.97
C ARG A 232 9.35 15.44 -3.14
N ALA A 233 9.03 14.61 -2.16
CA ALA A 233 9.27 13.17 -2.24
C ALA A 233 8.45 12.51 -3.36
N GLU A 234 7.23 12.99 -3.60
CA GLU A 234 6.36 12.54 -4.69
C GLU A 234 6.85 13.01 -6.05
N LEU A 235 7.35 14.26 -6.17
CA LEU A 235 7.99 14.74 -7.40
C LEU A 235 9.33 14.05 -7.70
N GLN A 236 10.04 13.59 -6.67
CA GLN A 236 11.28 12.81 -6.80
C GLN A 236 11.03 11.33 -7.08
N SER A 237 9.86 10.79 -6.74
CA SER A 237 9.51 9.39 -7.01
C SER A 237 9.06 9.14 -8.45
N ILE A 238 8.77 10.20 -9.21
CA ILE A 238 8.51 10.12 -10.65
C ILE A 238 9.84 9.81 -11.36
N SER A 239 9.92 8.62 -11.97
CA SER A 239 11.07 8.22 -12.79
C SER A 239 11.24 9.16 -13.98
N ALA A 240 12.49 9.39 -14.38
CA ALA A 240 12.81 10.07 -15.64
C ALA A 240 12.21 9.37 -16.87
N ASP A 241 11.96 8.06 -16.77
CA ASP A 241 11.39 7.25 -17.85
C ASP A 241 9.87 7.41 -18.00
N CYS A 242 9.21 8.11 -17.08
CA CYS A 242 7.79 8.43 -17.20
C CYS A 242 7.56 9.47 -18.30
N THR A 243 7.28 9.00 -19.51
CA THR A 243 6.97 9.85 -20.66
C THR A 243 5.50 9.73 -21.02
N LEU A 244 4.71 10.76 -20.71
CA LEU A 244 3.30 10.86 -21.12
C LEU A 244 3.13 11.91 -22.22
N PRO A 245 2.26 11.67 -23.22
CA PRO A 245 1.90 12.67 -24.21
C PRO A 245 1.37 13.94 -23.53
N LYS A 246 1.71 15.11 -24.08
CA LYS A 246 1.16 16.37 -23.57
C LYS A 246 -0.29 16.51 -24.02
N VAL A 247 -1.12 17.12 -23.17
CA VAL A 247 -2.50 17.42 -23.52
C VAL A 247 -2.52 18.43 -24.69
N PRO A 248 -3.18 18.11 -25.82
CA PRO A 248 -3.30 19.06 -26.93
C PRO A 248 -4.02 20.34 -26.49
N SER A 249 -3.65 21.47 -27.10
CA SER A 249 -4.29 22.76 -26.82
C SER A 249 -5.81 22.68 -27.00
N GLY A 250 -6.56 23.13 -26.00
CA GLY A 250 -8.03 23.11 -25.99
C GLY A 250 -8.69 21.80 -25.52
N ALA A 251 -7.93 20.71 -25.34
CA ALA A 251 -8.47 19.48 -24.75
C ALA A 251 -8.57 19.58 -23.21
N LYS A 252 -9.57 18.93 -22.63
CA LYS A 252 -9.80 18.85 -21.18
C LYS A 252 -9.21 17.56 -20.62
N LEU A 253 -8.34 17.69 -19.62
CA LEU A 253 -7.77 16.54 -18.90
C LEU A 253 -8.80 15.98 -17.91
N VAL A 254 -9.18 14.72 -18.11
CA VAL A 254 -10.02 13.95 -17.18
C VAL A 254 -9.19 12.82 -16.59
N VAL A 255 -9.07 12.78 -15.27
CA VAL A 255 -8.28 11.76 -14.55
C VAL A 255 -9.19 10.79 -13.83
N ILE A 256 -8.93 9.49 -14.00
CA ILE A 256 -9.69 8.41 -13.39
C ILE A 256 -8.72 7.46 -12.69
N GLY A 257 -8.93 7.23 -11.39
CA GLY A 257 -8.18 6.26 -10.58
C GLY A 257 -9.05 5.13 -10.08
N ALA A 258 -8.63 3.88 -10.26
CA ALA A 258 -9.32 2.71 -9.71
C ALA A 258 -8.33 1.71 -9.10
N TYR A 259 -8.68 1.05 -8.00
CA TYR A 259 -7.87 -0.09 -7.55
C TYR A 259 -8.18 -1.30 -8.44
N GLU A 260 -9.48 -1.57 -8.60
CA GLU A 260 -10.05 -2.72 -9.31
C GLU A 260 -11.40 -2.35 -9.96
N GLY A 261 -11.84 -3.20 -10.89
CA GLY A 261 -13.21 -3.17 -11.41
C GLY A 261 -14.13 -4.07 -10.58
N ARG A 262 -15.41 -4.13 -10.95
CA ARG A 262 -16.40 -5.02 -10.32
C ARG A 262 -17.12 -5.92 -11.30
N ALA A 263 -16.52 -6.10 -12.46
CA ALA A 263 -16.97 -6.99 -13.53
C ALA A 263 -15.77 -7.78 -14.06
N VAL A 264 -15.98 -9.02 -14.49
CA VAL A 264 -14.90 -9.88 -15.01
C VAL A 264 -14.91 -9.89 -16.53
N SER A 265 -13.73 -9.94 -17.14
CA SER A 265 -13.55 -10.06 -18.59
C SER A 265 -13.47 -11.53 -19.03
N SER A 266 -14.01 -11.87 -20.21
CA SER A 266 -13.69 -13.13 -20.90
C SER A 266 -12.31 -13.13 -21.57
N VAL A 267 -11.68 -11.95 -21.67
CA VAL A 267 -10.34 -11.73 -22.23
C VAL A 267 -9.37 -11.27 -21.15
N SER A 268 -8.17 -11.83 -21.13
CA SER A 268 -7.09 -11.44 -20.23
C SER A 268 -6.08 -10.52 -20.90
N VAL A 269 -5.65 -9.50 -20.16
CA VAL A 269 -4.41 -8.72 -20.43
C VAL A 269 -3.32 -9.03 -19.40
N ALA A 270 -3.52 -10.08 -18.61
CA ALA A 270 -2.61 -10.53 -17.56
C ALA A 270 -2.38 -12.05 -17.57
N GLY A 271 -2.70 -12.74 -18.68
CA GLY A 271 -2.50 -14.16 -18.86
C GLY A 271 -3.55 -15.03 -18.17
N GLN A 272 -3.31 -16.34 -18.10
CA GLN A 272 -4.32 -17.31 -17.66
C GLN A 272 -4.42 -17.46 -16.13
N VAL A 273 -3.45 -16.92 -15.40
CA VAL A 273 -3.30 -17.12 -13.94
C VAL A 273 -3.64 -15.89 -13.10
N GLU A 274 -3.88 -14.75 -13.75
CA GLU A 274 -4.27 -13.49 -13.11
C GLU A 274 -5.63 -13.03 -13.60
N GLU A 275 -6.40 -12.40 -12.73
CA GLU A 275 -7.70 -11.82 -13.06
C GLU A 275 -7.56 -10.50 -13.82
N THR A 276 -8.41 -10.31 -14.83
CA THR A 276 -8.60 -9.07 -15.58
C THR A 276 -10.02 -8.58 -15.39
N ASP A 277 -10.17 -7.43 -14.75
CA ASP A 277 -11.47 -6.79 -14.54
C ASP A 277 -11.89 -5.98 -15.77
N VAL A 278 -13.18 -5.62 -15.82
CA VAL A 278 -13.73 -4.64 -16.76
C VAL A 278 -14.27 -3.44 -16.02
N ILE A 279 -13.92 -2.24 -16.50
CA ILE A 279 -14.54 -0.98 -16.08
C ILE A 279 -15.23 -0.35 -17.30
N PRO A 280 -16.57 -0.34 -17.36
CA PRO A 280 -17.32 0.43 -18.34
C PRO A 280 -17.08 1.94 -18.16
N LEU A 281 -16.76 2.62 -19.26
CA LEU A 281 -16.58 4.06 -19.34
C LEU A 281 -17.49 4.63 -20.42
N ASP A 282 -18.58 5.28 -20.03
CA ASP A 282 -19.51 5.90 -20.97
C ASP A 282 -19.20 7.39 -21.14
N ILE A 283 -18.98 7.81 -22.39
CA ILE A 283 -18.70 9.19 -22.76
C ILE A 283 -19.98 9.78 -23.36
N SER A 284 -20.64 10.66 -22.63
CA SER A 284 -21.82 11.35 -23.15
C SER A 284 -21.46 12.35 -24.24
N LYS A 285 -22.44 12.67 -25.09
CA LYS A 285 -22.29 13.68 -26.15
C LYS A 285 -21.85 15.03 -25.56
N GLY A 286 -20.98 15.74 -26.26
CA GLY A 286 -20.47 17.03 -25.81
C GLY A 286 -19.49 17.66 -26.79
N ALA A 287 -19.26 18.97 -26.65
CA ALA A 287 -18.40 19.73 -27.57
C ALA A 287 -16.90 19.64 -27.21
N ASP A 288 -16.58 19.50 -25.93
CA ASP A 288 -15.20 19.47 -25.47
C ASP A 288 -14.46 18.22 -25.96
N LYS A 289 -13.24 18.43 -26.46
CA LYS A 289 -12.26 17.35 -26.66
C LYS A 289 -11.68 16.92 -25.32
N LEU A 290 -11.52 15.61 -25.15
CA LEU A 290 -11.10 14.96 -23.91
C LEU A 290 -9.73 14.34 -24.07
N TYR A 291 -8.90 14.53 -23.06
CA TYR A 291 -7.68 13.75 -22.82
C TYR A 291 -7.93 12.95 -21.55
N ILE A 292 -8.03 11.63 -21.66
CA ILE A 292 -8.40 10.76 -20.55
C ILE A 292 -7.16 10.08 -20.02
N LEU A 293 -6.84 10.31 -18.74
CA LEU A 293 -5.81 9.57 -18.02
C LEU A 293 -6.51 8.62 -17.05
N ALA A 294 -6.46 7.34 -17.35
CA ALA A 294 -7.02 6.28 -16.51
C ALA A 294 -5.87 5.48 -15.89
N SER A 295 -5.87 5.25 -14.58
CA SER A 295 -4.84 4.45 -13.92
C SER A 295 -5.44 3.45 -12.95
N THR A 296 -4.98 2.20 -13.04
CA THR A 296 -5.45 1.09 -12.21
C THR A 296 -4.31 0.41 -11.43
N PHE A 297 -4.66 -0.17 -10.28
CA PHE A 297 -3.71 -1.00 -9.53
C PHE A 297 -3.75 -2.46 -9.98
N LYS A 298 -4.94 -3.00 -10.25
CA LYS A 298 -5.17 -4.33 -10.81
C LYS A 298 -5.26 -4.30 -12.35
N PRO A 299 -5.08 -5.45 -13.03
CA PRO A 299 -5.29 -5.54 -14.46
C PRO A 299 -6.74 -5.24 -14.84
N VAL A 300 -6.93 -4.30 -15.77
CA VAL A 300 -8.25 -3.80 -16.16
C VAL A 300 -8.32 -3.61 -17.68
N ILE A 301 -9.44 -3.99 -18.27
CA ILE A 301 -9.87 -3.54 -19.59
C ILE A 301 -10.96 -2.48 -19.44
N TRP A 302 -10.71 -1.29 -19.97
CA TRP A 302 -11.68 -0.20 -20.01
C TRP A 302 -12.63 -0.39 -21.19
N LYS A 303 -13.91 -0.65 -20.94
CA LYS A 303 -14.90 -0.77 -22.01
C LYS A 303 -15.49 0.60 -22.33
N ILE A 304 -14.96 1.26 -23.36
CA ILE A 304 -15.27 2.66 -23.66
C ILE A 304 -16.39 2.75 -24.70
N THR A 305 -17.46 3.45 -24.36
CA THR A 305 -18.64 3.62 -25.21
C THR A 305 -19.09 5.08 -25.30
N GLY A 306 -20.07 5.35 -26.16
CA GLY A 306 -20.66 6.68 -26.31
C GLY A 306 -19.99 7.50 -27.43
N ASP A 307 -19.76 8.79 -27.18
CA ASP A 307 -19.22 9.73 -28.17
C ASP A 307 -17.67 9.73 -28.19
N LEU A 308 -17.12 8.67 -28.80
CA LEU A 308 -15.67 8.45 -28.91
C LEU A 308 -14.95 9.53 -29.74
N THR A 309 -15.68 10.32 -30.53
CA THR A 309 -15.10 11.42 -31.33
C THR A 309 -14.53 12.54 -30.45
N ARG A 310 -14.97 12.61 -29.19
CA ARG A 310 -14.46 13.55 -28.18
C ARG A 310 -13.07 13.16 -27.70
N VAL A 311 -12.68 11.89 -27.75
CA VAL A 311 -11.38 11.42 -27.24
C VAL A 311 -10.28 11.85 -28.21
N SER A 312 -9.49 12.83 -27.76
CA SER A 312 -8.28 13.27 -28.45
C SER A 312 -7.14 12.29 -28.22
N HIS A 313 -6.98 11.84 -26.97
CA HIS A 313 -5.98 10.86 -26.56
C HIS A 313 -6.44 10.16 -25.28
N LEU A 314 -6.06 8.89 -25.15
CA LEU A 314 -6.32 8.05 -24.00
C LEU A 314 -4.99 7.52 -23.46
N VAL A 315 -4.78 7.67 -22.16
CA VAL A 315 -3.57 7.22 -21.48
C VAL A 315 -3.95 6.28 -20.36
N ILE A 316 -3.49 5.04 -20.44
CA ILE A 316 -3.87 3.96 -19.53
C ILE A 316 -2.65 3.49 -18.74
N GLY A 317 -2.75 3.61 -17.43
CA GLY A 317 -1.78 3.11 -16.47
C GLY A 317 -2.32 1.84 -15.83
N GLY A 318 -1.49 0.81 -15.77
CA GLY A 318 -1.84 -0.45 -15.12
C GLY A 318 -0.69 -0.99 -14.28
N PRO A 319 -0.91 -2.12 -13.59
CA PRO A 319 0.19 -2.86 -13.00
C PRO A 319 1.16 -3.31 -14.09
N SER A 320 2.41 -3.40 -13.70
CA SER A 320 3.51 -3.87 -14.54
C SER A 320 4.12 -5.04 -13.81
N ILE A 321 4.34 -6.13 -14.52
CA ILE A 321 5.04 -7.28 -13.97
C ILE A 321 6.54 -6.99 -14.07
N PRO A 322 7.30 -7.01 -12.95
CA PRO A 322 8.74 -6.91 -13.01
C PRO A 322 9.35 -7.96 -13.95
N GLU A 323 10.41 -7.58 -14.64
CA GLU A 323 11.23 -8.49 -15.47
C GLU A 323 11.63 -9.72 -14.64
N GLY A 324 11.55 -10.93 -15.23
CA GLY A 324 11.85 -12.19 -14.55
C GLY A 324 10.79 -12.76 -13.60
N THR A 325 9.66 -12.06 -13.37
CA THR A 325 8.59 -12.52 -12.45
C THR A 325 7.30 -12.98 -13.15
N SER A 326 7.31 -12.99 -14.48
CA SER A 326 6.15 -13.30 -15.31
C SER A 326 5.88 -14.81 -15.35
N ASN A 327 4.94 -15.27 -14.52
CA ASN A 327 4.38 -16.62 -14.61
C ASN A 327 3.19 -16.71 -15.59
N ASN A 328 2.95 -15.65 -16.37
CA ASN A 328 1.69 -15.46 -17.09
C ASN A 328 1.83 -15.38 -18.62
N ASP A 329 3.02 -15.57 -19.18
CA ASP A 329 3.32 -15.56 -20.63
C ASP A 329 2.98 -14.24 -21.36
N MET A 330 2.85 -13.11 -20.65
CA MET A 330 2.34 -11.84 -21.24
C MET A 330 3.41 -10.83 -21.66
N GLY A 331 4.68 -11.24 -21.67
CA GLY A 331 5.81 -10.40 -22.03
C GLY A 331 6.31 -9.53 -20.88
N GLU A 332 7.62 -9.55 -20.67
CA GLU A 332 8.26 -8.82 -19.57
C GLU A 332 8.16 -7.30 -19.76
N GLY A 333 7.97 -6.58 -18.66
CA GLY A 333 7.91 -5.12 -18.68
C GLY A 333 6.71 -4.54 -19.42
N LYS A 334 5.66 -5.33 -19.69
CA LYS A 334 4.41 -4.84 -20.29
C LYS A 334 3.43 -4.30 -19.26
N VAL A 335 2.55 -3.40 -19.70
CA VAL A 335 1.43 -2.89 -18.90
C VAL A 335 0.22 -3.80 -19.08
N ASN A 336 -0.25 -4.40 -17.98
CA ASN A 336 -1.41 -5.30 -17.98
C ASN A 336 -2.71 -4.50 -17.91
N ALA A 337 -2.95 -3.68 -18.92
CA ALA A 337 -4.19 -2.93 -19.06
C ALA A 337 -4.56 -2.81 -20.54
N GLY A 338 -5.85 -2.65 -20.79
CA GLY A 338 -6.36 -2.50 -22.14
C GLY A 338 -7.62 -1.67 -22.20
N GLU A 339 -8.14 -1.50 -23.40
CA GLU A 339 -9.42 -0.86 -23.66
C GLU A 339 -10.09 -1.44 -24.89
N THR A 340 -11.39 -1.18 -25.00
CA THR A 340 -12.15 -1.39 -26.23
C THR A 340 -12.80 -0.09 -26.67
N GLY A 341 -12.65 0.25 -27.95
CA GLY A 341 -13.40 1.33 -28.60
C GLY A 341 -12.52 2.45 -29.16
N ILE A 342 -11.35 2.73 -28.57
CA ILE A 342 -10.46 3.77 -29.05
C ILE A 342 -9.44 3.20 -30.06
N PRO A 343 -9.12 3.93 -31.15
CA PRO A 343 -8.08 3.48 -32.07
C PRO A 343 -6.68 3.45 -31.41
N ARG A 344 -5.89 2.40 -31.69
CA ARG A 344 -4.56 2.16 -31.07
C ARG A 344 -3.63 3.37 -31.12
N GLU A 345 -3.68 4.17 -32.19
CA GLU A 345 -2.86 5.36 -32.40
C GLU A 345 -3.16 6.51 -31.44
N LYS A 346 -4.35 6.49 -30.81
CA LYS A 346 -4.76 7.45 -29.77
C LYS A 346 -4.55 6.94 -28.35
N VAL A 347 -3.97 5.74 -28.19
CA VAL A 347 -3.79 5.10 -26.88
C VAL A 347 -2.31 5.05 -26.51
N THR A 348 -1.99 5.47 -25.29
CA THR A 348 -0.66 5.31 -24.71
C THR A 348 -0.75 4.56 -23.40
N PHE A 349 0.02 3.47 -23.28
CA PHE A 349 0.15 2.73 -22.04
C PHE A 349 1.36 3.22 -21.25
N PHE A 350 1.27 3.23 -19.93
CA PHE A 350 2.37 3.66 -19.08
C PHE A 350 2.45 2.86 -17.78
N HIS A 351 3.66 2.79 -17.22
CA HIS A 351 3.91 2.18 -15.92
C HIS A 351 3.42 3.11 -14.81
N ALA A 352 2.26 2.82 -14.23
CA ALA A 352 1.64 3.68 -13.23
C ALA A 352 2.56 3.97 -12.04
N ARG A 353 3.37 2.99 -11.63
CA ARG A 353 4.34 3.13 -10.54
C ARG A 353 5.47 4.10 -10.89
N ASN A 354 6.01 4.02 -12.10
CA ASN A 354 7.12 4.87 -12.54
C ASN A 354 6.70 6.33 -12.67
N CYS A 355 5.42 6.58 -12.94
CA CYS A 355 4.85 7.91 -13.01
C CYS A 355 4.31 8.44 -11.67
N GLY A 356 4.41 7.68 -10.58
CA GLY A 356 3.83 8.04 -9.28
C GLY A 356 2.29 8.04 -9.27
N LEU A 357 1.63 7.42 -10.25
CA LEU A 357 0.18 7.41 -10.44
C LEU A 357 -0.49 6.07 -10.03
N ASN A 358 0.26 5.11 -9.50
CA ASN A 358 -0.28 3.80 -9.09
C ASN A 358 -1.19 3.84 -7.85
N LYS A 359 -1.35 5.01 -7.23
CA LYS A 359 -2.20 5.24 -6.05
C LYS A 359 -3.38 6.17 -6.32
N LEU A 360 -3.67 6.48 -7.59
CA LEU A 360 -4.76 7.41 -7.94
C LEU A 360 -6.12 6.98 -7.39
N TRP A 361 -6.33 5.69 -7.16
CA TRP A 361 -7.53 5.14 -6.52
C TRP A 361 -7.72 5.56 -5.06
N LYS A 362 -6.64 5.94 -4.38
CA LYS A 362 -6.63 6.31 -2.97
C LYS A 362 -6.60 7.82 -2.79
N GLU A 363 -5.74 8.49 -3.55
CA GLU A 363 -5.46 9.91 -3.41
C GLU A 363 -5.41 10.56 -4.81
N PRO A 364 -6.13 11.67 -5.05
CA PRO A 364 -6.11 12.34 -6.35
C PRO A 364 -4.73 12.91 -6.64
N ALA A 365 -4.35 12.96 -7.92
CA ALA A 365 -3.08 13.57 -8.31
C ALA A 365 -3.09 15.07 -8.00
N SER A 366 -1.95 15.60 -7.55
CA SER A 366 -1.79 17.04 -7.44
C SER A 366 -1.76 17.70 -8.82
N THR A 367 -2.32 18.91 -8.93
CA THR A 367 -2.31 19.71 -10.15
C THR A 367 -0.90 19.95 -10.67
N GLU A 368 0.08 20.09 -9.78
CA GLU A 368 1.49 20.30 -10.12
C GLU A 368 2.10 19.07 -10.79
N ILE A 369 1.86 17.86 -10.26
CA ILE A 369 2.31 16.60 -10.87
C ILE A 369 1.70 16.44 -12.26
N LEU A 370 0.40 16.64 -12.40
CA LEU A 370 -0.26 16.54 -13.71
C LEU A 370 0.24 17.61 -14.69
N SER A 371 0.48 18.83 -14.23
CA SER A 371 1.05 19.89 -15.06
C SER A 371 2.47 19.53 -15.52
N ARG A 372 3.28 18.90 -14.65
CA ARG A 372 4.62 18.41 -15.02
C ARG A 372 4.55 17.27 -16.03
N LEU A 373 3.69 16.29 -15.79
CA LEU A 373 3.56 15.08 -16.61
C LEU A 373 2.94 15.39 -17.98
N VAL A 374 1.78 16.04 -18.01
CA VAL A 374 0.97 16.23 -19.23
C VAL A 374 0.75 17.69 -19.63
N GLY A 375 1.30 18.65 -18.90
CA GLY A 375 1.36 20.07 -19.29
C GLY A 375 0.20 20.94 -18.77
N VAL A 376 -0.85 20.33 -18.24
CA VAL A 376 -2.05 21.04 -17.73
C VAL A 376 -2.56 20.41 -16.44
N GLY A 377 -3.31 21.20 -15.66
CA GLY A 377 -4.10 20.70 -14.55
C GLY A 377 -5.34 19.90 -15.00
N PRO A 378 -5.91 19.07 -14.12
CA PRO A 378 -7.11 18.29 -14.43
C PRO A 378 -8.32 19.21 -14.49
N ALA A 379 -9.16 19.03 -15.51
CA ALA A 379 -10.50 19.62 -15.56
C ALA A 379 -11.46 18.88 -14.61
N SER A 380 -11.27 17.57 -14.46
CA SER A 380 -12.01 16.73 -13.53
C SER A 380 -11.14 15.55 -13.09
N GLN A 381 -11.35 15.09 -11.86
CA GLN A 381 -10.76 13.87 -11.33
C GLN A 381 -11.83 13.05 -10.61
N ALA A 382 -11.82 11.75 -10.81
CA ALA A 382 -12.63 10.81 -10.05
C ALA A 382 -11.77 9.60 -9.64
N ALA A 383 -11.93 9.14 -8.41
CA ALA A 383 -11.20 8.00 -7.90
C ALA A 383 -12.04 7.18 -6.93
N ALA A 384 -11.91 5.86 -6.97
CA ALA A 384 -12.49 4.95 -5.99
C ALA A 384 -11.65 3.68 -5.88
N TYR A 385 -11.85 2.92 -4.80
CA TYR A 385 -11.22 1.61 -4.64
C TYR A 385 -11.78 0.62 -5.67
N SER A 386 -13.05 0.25 -5.57
CA SER A 386 -13.71 -0.61 -6.57
C SER A 386 -14.63 0.22 -7.45
N VAL A 387 -14.47 0.14 -8.76
CA VAL A 387 -15.26 0.94 -9.72
C VAL A 387 -16.24 0.05 -10.48
N GLY A 388 -17.51 0.45 -10.48
CA GLY A 388 -18.56 -0.25 -11.21
C GLY A 388 -18.74 0.21 -12.62
N ASN A 389 -18.97 1.51 -12.79
CA ASN A 389 -18.90 2.19 -14.08
C ASN A 389 -18.46 3.64 -13.87
N VAL A 390 -17.98 4.23 -14.95
CA VAL A 390 -17.62 5.64 -15.01
C VAL A 390 -18.41 6.30 -16.11
N LYS A 391 -18.91 7.50 -15.84
CA LYS A 391 -19.59 8.34 -16.82
C LYS A 391 -18.90 9.69 -16.93
N ILE A 392 -18.63 10.14 -18.16
CA ILE A 392 -18.10 11.48 -18.43
C ILE A 392 -19.19 12.35 -19.06
N ASP A 393 -19.69 13.30 -18.27
CA ASP A 393 -20.70 14.28 -18.65
C ASP A 393 -20.09 15.68 -18.63
N ASN A 394 -20.13 16.43 -19.75
CA ASN A 394 -19.55 17.77 -19.86
C ASN A 394 -18.13 17.88 -19.27
N SER A 395 -17.27 16.90 -19.58
CA SER A 395 -15.86 16.83 -19.12
C SER A 395 -15.69 16.57 -17.61
N SER A 396 -16.78 16.25 -16.90
CA SER A 396 -16.77 15.83 -15.50
C SER A 396 -16.90 14.31 -15.42
N ALA A 397 -15.96 13.64 -14.76
CA ALA A 397 -16.05 12.21 -14.49
C ALA A 397 -16.82 11.94 -13.20
N GLY A 398 -17.80 11.06 -13.28
CA GLY A 398 -18.51 10.50 -12.13
C GLY A 398 -18.29 8.99 -12.08
N ILE A 399 -17.96 8.46 -10.89
CA ILE A 399 -17.92 7.03 -10.63
C ILE A 399 -19.25 6.62 -10.03
N ASN A 400 -19.83 5.54 -10.55
CA ASN A 400 -21.03 4.93 -10.00
C ASN A 400 -20.69 3.52 -9.53
N GLU A 401 -21.05 3.25 -8.27
CA GLU A 401 -20.89 1.96 -7.62
C GLU A 401 -22.16 1.11 -7.68
N LYS A 402 -23.24 1.59 -8.31
CA LYS A 402 -24.48 0.83 -8.49
C LYS A 402 -24.43 0.03 -9.79
N TYR A 403 -24.98 -1.17 -9.70
CA TYR A 403 -25.05 -2.16 -10.79
C TYR A 403 -26.50 -2.48 -11.09
N ASP A 404 -26.79 -2.76 -12.36
CA ASP A 404 -28.02 -3.42 -12.74
C ASP A 404 -27.94 -4.90 -12.35
N LEU A 405 -29.09 -5.52 -12.09
CA LEU A 405 -29.14 -6.94 -11.83
C LEU A 405 -28.82 -7.70 -13.13
N HIS A 406 -27.75 -8.48 -13.13
CA HIS A 406 -27.40 -9.33 -14.24
C HIS A 406 -28.09 -10.70 -14.11
N PRO A 407 -28.89 -11.14 -15.10
CA PRO A 407 -29.44 -12.49 -15.09
C PRO A 407 -28.31 -13.53 -15.17
N VAL A 408 -28.61 -14.77 -14.77
CA VAL A 408 -27.70 -15.90 -14.99
C VAL A 408 -27.58 -16.14 -16.49
N PRO A 409 -26.38 -16.04 -17.09
CA PRO A 409 -26.21 -16.34 -18.51
C PRO A 409 -26.41 -17.83 -18.79
N ASP A 410 -26.83 -18.14 -20.01
CA ASP A 410 -26.87 -19.53 -20.48
C ASP A 410 -25.47 -20.16 -20.38
N GLY A 411 -25.40 -21.42 -19.95
CA GLY A 411 -24.12 -22.13 -19.80
C GLY A 411 -23.44 -21.97 -18.43
N PHE A 412 -24.12 -21.40 -17.43
CA PHE A 412 -23.60 -21.21 -16.08
C PHE A 412 -24.52 -21.83 -15.01
N ASP A 413 -23.91 -22.33 -13.93
CA ASP A 413 -24.64 -22.80 -12.76
C ASP A 413 -25.26 -21.62 -12.00
N ALA A 414 -26.57 -21.69 -11.75
CA ALA A 414 -27.31 -20.58 -11.18
C ALA A 414 -26.89 -20.24 -9.73
N VAL A 415 -26.54 -21.24 -8.92
CA VAL A 415 -26.18 -21.01 -7.51
C VAL A 415 -24.79 -20.39 -7.42
N ALA A 416 -23.81 -20.96 -8.13
CA ALA A 416 -22.47 -20.42 -8.20
C ALA A 416 -22.45 -19.01 -8.83
N TRP A 417 -23.33 -18.74 -9.81
CA TRP A 417 -23.47 -17.41 -10.39
C TRP A 417 -23.99 -16.37 -9.39
N GLN A 418 -24.90 -16.74 -8.48
CA GLN A 418 -25.34 -15.82 -7.43
C GLN A 418 -24.21 -15.48 -6.44
N GLU A 419 -23.36 -16.44 -6.10
CA GLU A 419 -22.15 -16.16 -5.29
C GLU A 419 -21.17 -15.25 -6.04
N TYR A 420 -21.05 -15.40 -7.37
CA TYR A 420 -20.29 -14.50 -8.21
C TYR A 420 -20.81 -13.06 -8.14
N LEU A 421 -22.11 -12.83 -8.37
CA LEU A 421 -22.70 -11.49 -8.39
C LEU A 421 -22.64 -10.77 -7.04
N ARG A 422 -22.60 -11.50 -5.92
CA ARG A 422 -22.41 -10.91 -4.59
C ARG A 422 -21.11 -10.11 -4.50
N SER A 423 -20.05 -10.62 -5.11
CA SER A 423 -18.71 -10.07 -5.00
C SER A 423 -18.30 -9.28 -6.25
N MET A 424 -18.79 -9.67 -7.44
CA MET A 424 -18.59 -9.02 -8.75
C MET A 424 -19.95 -8.71 -9.42
N PRO A 425 -20.68 -7.70 -8.92
CA PRO A 425 -22.04 -7.37 -9.32
C PRO A 425 -22.13 -6.78 -10.74
N GLY A 426 -21.02 -6.37 -11.35
CA GLY A 426 -20.99 -5.94 -12.74
C GLY A 426 -21.02 -7.10 -13.74
N GLY A 427 -20.98 -8.34 -13.26
CA GLY A 427 -21.15 -9.53 -14.08
C GLY A 427 -19.98 -9.80 -15.04
N LEU A 428 -20.21 -10.72 -15.97
CA LEU A 428 -19.25 -11.10 -17.00
C LEU A 428 -19.43 -10.23 -18.24
N PHE A 429 -18.35 -9.64 -18.72
CA PHE A 429 -18.28 -9.01 -20.02
C PHE A 429 -17.64 -9.97 -21.01
N ASP A 430 -18.45 -10.42 -21.96
CA ASP A 430 -17.94 -11.19 -23.09
C ASP A 430 -17.31 -10.23 -24.11
N LEU A 431 -15.97 -10.23 -24.15
CA LEU A 431 -15.15 -9.39 -25.03
C LEU A 431 -14.52 -10.26 -26.13
N GLN A 432 -14.13 -9.61 -27.23
CA GLN A 432 -13.35 -10.24 -28.28
C GLN A 432 -11.90 -9.82 -28.14
N SER A 433 -10.97 -10.77 -27.94
CA SER A 433 -9.54 -10.49 -27.78
C SER A 433 -8.96 -9.58 -28.88
N LYS A 434 -9.36 -9.80 -30.13
CA LYS A 434 -8.92 -8.97 -31.29
C LYS A 434 -9.41 -7.52 -31.26
N ALA A 435 -10.46 -7.23 -30.50
CA ALA A 435 -11.00 -5.89 -30.34
C ALA A 435 -10.39 -5.13 -29.15
N VAL A 436 -9.59 -5.83 -28.31
CA VAL A 436 -8.90 -5.22 -27.17
C VAL A 436 -7.60 -4.58 -27.65
N VAL A 437 -7.50 -3.28 -27.40
CA VAL A 437 -6.27 -2.51 -27.56
C VAL A 437 -5.53 -2.55 -26.22
N SER A 438 -4.36 -3.18 -26.19
CA SER A 438 -3.55 -3.36 -24.97
C SER A 438 -2.05 -3.27 -25.27
N ASP A 439 -1.23 -3.11 -24.24
CA ASP A 439 0.24 -3.21 -24.36
C ASP A 439 0.74 -4.64 -24.19
N ALA A 440 0.28 -5.33 -23.13
CA ALA A 440 0.36 -6.78 -23.04
C ALA A 440 -0.56 -7.44 -24.08
N PRO A 441 -0.29 -8.69 -24.53
CA PRO A 441 -1.20 -9.42 -25.40
C PRO A 441 -2.62 -9.48 -24.82
N ALA A 442 -3.64 -9.53 -25.67
CA ALA A 442 -5.01 -9.82 -25.25
C ALA A 442 -5.35 -11.25 -25.64
N VAL A 443 -5.64 -12.11 -24.66
CA VAL A 443 -5.86 -13.55 -24.88
C VAL A 443 -7.17 -13.99 -24.24
N ASP A 444 -7.92 -14.86 -24.91
CA ASP A 444 -9.15 -15.41 -24.33
C ASP A 444 -8.81 -16.30 -23.12
N TYR A 445 -9.60 -16.21 -22.06
CA TYR A 445 -9.45 -17.12 -20.92
C TYR A 445 -9.85 -18.53 -21.31
N GLN A 446 -8.99 -19.50 -21.00
CA GLN A 446 -9.32 -20.93 -21.10
C GLN A 446 -10.26 -21.35 -19.98
N VAL A 447 -10.09 -20.76 -18.80
CA VAL A 447 -10.98 -20.88 -17.64
C VAL A 447 -11.23 -19.47 -17.13
N LEU A 448 -12.51 -19.08 -17.03
CA LEU A 448 -12.87 -17.74 -16.56
C LEU A 448 -12.39 -17.52 -15.11
N PRO A 449 -12.05 -16.27 -14.72
CA PRO A 449 -11.71 -15.95 -13.35
C PRO A 449 -12.87 -16.14 -12.36
N ASN A 450 -12.52 -16.22 -11.08
CA ASN A 450 -13.43 -16.16 -9.94
C ASN A 450 -14.59 -17.16 -10.03
N TRP A 451 -15.71 -16.80 -9.42
CA TRP A 451 -16.92 -17.61 -9.41
C TRP A 451 -17.64 -17.64 -10.76
N ALA A 452 -17.27 -16.80 -11.72
CA ALA A 452 -17.70 -16.96 -13.11
C ALA A 452 -17.11 -18.25 -13.72
N GLY A 453 -15.81 -18.51 -13.49
CA GLY A 453 -15.17 -19.78 -13.83
C GLY A 453 -15.79 -20.97 -13.11
N MET A 454 -16.02 -20.86 -11.80
CA MET A 454 -16.69 -21.91 -11.03
C MET A 454 -18.06 -22.24 -11.62
N ALA A 455 -18.90 -21.23 -11.85
CA ALA A 455 -20.26 -21.43 -12.37
C ALA A 455 -20.26 -22.10 -13.75
N LYS A 456 -19.32 -21.73 -14.64
CA LYS A 456 -19.16 -22.37 -15.94
C LYS A 456 -18.71 -23.83 -15.83
N LEU A 457 -17.69 -24.09 -15.02
CA LEU A 457 -17.14 -25.43 -14.85
C LEU A 457 -18.11 -26.39 -14.14
N ILE A 458 -18.94 -25.89 -13.24
CA ILE A 458 -20.02 -26.68 -12.60
C ILE A 458 -21.07 -27.03 -13.64
N HIS A 459 -21.51 -26.06 -14.45
CA HIS A 459 -22.46 -26.30 -15.53
C HIS A 459 -21.95 -27.34 -16.54
N GLU A 460 -20.68 -27.28 -16.90
CA GLU A 460 -20.02 -28.21 -17.81
C GLU A 460 -19.72 -29.59 -17.16
N GLY A 461 -20.02 -29.74 -15.87
CA GLY A 461 -19.78 -30.96 -15.09
C GLY A 461 -18.28 -31.29 -14.94
N ALA A 462 -17.39 -30.31 -15.09
CA ALA A 462 -15.98 -30.44 -14.77
C ALA A 462 -15.73 -30.32 -13.26
N LEU A 463 -16.56 -29.54 -12.58
CA LEU A 463 -16.64 -29.45 -11.12
C LEU A 463 -17.96 -30.02 -10.62
N VAL A 464 -17.90 -30.92 -9.64
CA VAL A 464 -19.08 -31.49 -8.99
C VAL A 464 -19.11 -31.03 -7.52
N PRO A 465 -20.14 -30.29 -7.09
CA PRO A 465 -20.32 -29.92 -5.69
C PRO A 465 -20.35 -31.18 -4.80
N THR A 466 -19.57 -31.21 -3.71
CA THR A 466 -19.68 -32.28 -2.71
C THR A 466 -20.96 -32.12 -1.90
N LYS A 467 -21.42 -33.20 -1.25
CA LYS A 467 -22.61 -33.13 -0.37
C LYS A 467 -22.46 -31.99 0.65
N SER A 468 -23.46 -31.12 0.66
CA SER A 468 -23.51 -29.85 1.37
C SER A 468 -23.48 -30.03 2.89
N SER A 469 -22.83 -29.10 3.60
CA SER A 469 -23.19 -28.81 4.99
C SER A 469 -24.24 -27.71 4.96
N SER A 470 -25.49 -28.04 5.32
CA SER A 470 -26.61 -27.12 5.29
C SER A 470 -26.32 -25.87 6.13
N SER A 471 -26.35 -24.68 5.50
CA SER A 471 -26.17 -23.40 6.18
C SER A 471 -27.44 -22.56 5.99
N ALA A 472 -28.22 -22.36 7.04
CA ALA A 472 -29.42 -21.53 6.95
C ALA A 472 -29.04 -20.03 6.96
N LEU A 473 -29.39 -19.28 5.91
CA LEU A 473 -29.31 -17.83 5.94
C LEU A 473 -30.68 -17.28 6.35
N LEU A 474 -30.71 -16.62 7.51
CA LEU A 474 -31.93 -16.05 8.08
C LEU A 474 -32.02 -14.58 7.70
N ILE A 475 -32.88 -14.25 6.74
CA ILE A 475 -33.16 -12.86 6.37
C ILE A 475 -34.46 -12.45 7.08
N GLY A 476 -34.32 -11.92 8.29
CA GLY A 476 -35.40 -11.24 9.01
C GLY A 476 -35.17 -9.73 9.00
N LYS A 477 -36.24 -8.93 8.87
CA LYS A 477 -36.18 -7.54 9.36
C LYS A 477 -35.96 -7.58 10.89
N PRO A 478 -35.37 -6.54 11.51
CA PRO A 478 -35.02 -6.56 12.93
C PRO A 478 -36.18 -7.07 13.81
N GLY A 479 -35.98 -8.20 14.50
CA GLY A 479 -36.92 -8.75 15.47
C GLY A 479 -37.75 -9.99 15.03
N SER A 480 -37.21 -11.04 14.42
CA SER A 480 -37.96 -12.30 14.14
C SER A 480 -37.53 -13.50 15.02
N GLN A 481 -38.46 -14.38 15.44
CA GLN A 481 -38.19 -15.59 16.23
C GLN A 481 -38.05 -16.75 15.27
N ILE A 482 -36.97 -17.52 15.40
CA ILE A 482 -36.59 -18.52 14.40
C ILE A 482 -36.42 -19.87 15.10
N THR A 483 -37.07 -20.88 14.55
CA THR A 483 -36.92 -22.29 14.92
C THR A 483 -36.41 -23.05 13.71
N ILE A 484 -35.21 -23.62 13.79
CA ILE A 484 -34.62 -24.55 12.81
C ILE A 484 -34.66 -25.94 13.46
N GLN A 485 -35.12 -26.97 12.74
CA GLN A 485 -35.14 -28.33 13.29
C GLN A 485 -33.74 -28.73 13.78
N GLY A 486 -33.60 -28.97 15.09
CA GLY A 486 -32.34 -29.30 15.77
C GLY A 486 -31.68 -28.17 16.57
N ILE A 487 -32.21 -26.94 16.55
CA ILE A 487 -31.74 -25.81 17.37
C ILE A 487 -32.95 -25.16 18.06
N GLU A 488 -33.03 -25.22 19.39
CA GLU A 488 -34.13 -24.61 20.14
C GLU A 488 -33.95 -23.07 20.25
N ASN A 489 -34.86 -22.35 19.60
CA ASN A 489 -35.27 -20.96 19.86
C ASN A 489 -34.19 -19.85 19.77
N ILE A 490 -34.09 -19.16 18.63
CA ILE A 490 -33.45 -17.84 18.53
C ILE A 490 -34.52 -16.75 18.70
N ARG A 491 -34.36 -15.83 19.66
CA ARG A 491 -35.38 -14.80 19.97
C ARG A 491 -35.35 -13.58 19.02
N GLY A 492 -36.49 -13.30 18.39
CA GLY A 492 -36.91 -11.99 17.90
C GLY A 492 -38.45 -11.95 17.82
N GLY A 493 -39.10 -10.81 18.04
CA GLY A 493 -40.56 -10.71 18.13
C GLY A 493 -41.30 -10.28 16.85
N GLY A 494 -42.03 -11.21 16.20
CA GLY A 494 -43.26 -10.94 15.42
C GLY A 494 -43.12 -10.50 13.95
N GLY A 495 -43.50 -11.39 13.02
CA GLY A 495 -43.72 -11.12 11.58
C GLY A 495 -43.31 -12.30 10.66
N GLU A 496 -43.99 -12.51 9.52
CA GLU A 496 -43.71 -13.60 8.57
C GLU A 496 -42.23 -13.63 8.15
N THR A 497 -41.60 -14.79 8.32
CA THR A 497 -40.17 -15.01 8.07
C THR A 497 -40.00 -15.90 6.84
N GLN A 498 -39.28 -15.42 5.82
CA GLN A 498 -38.80 -16.27 4.72
C GLN A 498 -37.50 -16.94 5.15
N VAL A 499 -37.53 -18.26 5.33
CA VAL A 499 -36.33 -19.07 5.55
C VAL A 499 -35.85 -19.59 4.20
N THR A 500 -34.66 -19.14 3.78
CA THR A 500 -33.98 -19.73 2.62
C THR A 500 -32.86 -20.62 3.14
N VAL A 501 -33.02 -21.93 2.98
CA VAL A 501 -31.93 -22.87 3.24
C VAL A 501 -30.96 -22.74 2.07
N ILE A 502 -29.74 -22.26 2.33
CA ILE A 502 -28.69 -22.21 1.32
C ILE A 502 -27.80 -23.42 1.57
N GLU A 503 -27.94 -24.43 0.73
CA GLU A 503 -26.98 -25.52 0.71
C GLU A 503 -25.69 -25.04 0.06
N ARG A 504 -24.64 -24.89 0.87
CA ARG A 504 -23.30 -24.60 0.37
C ARG A 504 -22.49 -25.90 0.37
N PRO A 505 -21.95 -26.31 -0.79
CA PRO A 505 -21.04 -27.44 -0.85
C PRO A 505 -19.78 -27.13 -0.03
N SER A 506 -19.31 -28.11 0.72
CA SER A 506 -18.11 -28.00 1.55
C SER A 506 -16.82 -28.03 0.71
N ALA A 507 -16.90 -28.59 -0.50
CA ALA A 507 -15.86 -28.61 -1.51
C ALA A 507 -16.43 -28.81 -2.92
N TYR A 508 -15.59 -28.61 -3.93
CA TYR A 508 -15.87 -28.91 -5.32
C TYR A 508 -14.89 -29.97 -5.81
N ARG A 509 -15.43 -31.10 -6.26
CA ARG A 509 -14.65 -32.21 -6.78
C ARG A 509 -14.34 -31.97 -8.26
N VAL A 510 -13.05 -31.92 -8.61
CA VAL A 510 -12.57 -31.76 -9.99
C VAL A 510 -12.57 -33.14 -10.64
N VAL A 511 -13.48 -33.36 -11.58
CA VAL A 511 -13.71 -34.70 -12.19
C VAL A 511 -13.28 -34.81 -13.65
N LYS A 512 -12.88 -33.68 -14.25
CA LYS A 512 -12.31 -33.61 -15.60
C LYS A 512 -11.01 -32.81 -15.55
N ASN A 513 -10.06 -33.10 -16.43
CA ASN A 513 -8.85 -32.28 -16.58
C ASN A 513 -9.25 -30.89 -17.08
N ILE A 514 -8.98 -29.87 -16.27
CA ILE A 514 -9.12 -28.45 -16.64
C ILE A 514 -7.73 -27.82 -16.67
N PRO A 515 -7.45 -26.88 -17.58
CA PRO A 515 -6.10 -26.39 -17.81
C PRO A 515 -5.58 -25.53 -16.66
N PHE A 516 -6.46 -24.74 -16.03
CA PHE A 516 -6.13 -23.83 -14.93
C PHE A 516 -7.20 -23.86 -13.84
N TYR A 517 -6.80 -23.54 -12.61
CA TYR A 517 -7.78 -23.09 -11.62
C TYR A 517 -8.39 -21.76 -12.07
N PRO A 518 -9.67 -21.45 -11.75
CA PRO A 518 -10.18 -20.10 -11.89
C PRO A 518 -9.27 -19.13 -11.11
N SER A 519 -8.68 -18.15 -11.80
CA SER A 519 -7.82 -17.15 -11.17
C SER A 519 -8.62 -16.23 -10.25
N GLY A 520 -7.97 -15.61 -9.26
CA GLY A 520 -8.62 -14.60 -8.40
C GLY A 520 -9.38 -15.14 -7.18
N LEU A 521 -9.35 -16.46 -6.89
CA LEU A 521 -10.02 -17.09 -5.75
C LEU A 521 -9.39 -16.77 -4.38
N TYR A 522 -9.16 -15.49 -4.10
CA TYR A 522 -8.63 -14.94 -2.85
C TYR A 522 -9.76 -14.51 -1.90
N GLY A 523 -9.43 -14.42 -0.61
CA GLY A 523 -10.35 -13.92 0.42
C GLY A 523 -11.72 -14.63 0.42
N GLY A 524 -12.79 -13.85 0.28
CA GLY A 524 -14.17 -14.35 0.27
C GLY A 524 -14.55 -15.20 -0.96
N PHE A 525 -13.71 -15.23 -1.99
CA PHE A 525 -13.92 -16.07 -3.18
C PHE A 525 -13.34 -17.49 -3.04
N SER A 526 -12.51 -17.74 -2.02
CA SER A 526 -11.83 -19.03 -1.89
C SER A 526 -12.78 -20.20 -1.68
N THR A 527 -12.39 -21.39 -2.11
CA THR A 527 -13.14 -22.62 -1.87
C THR A 527 -12.22 -23.82 -1.55
N ASN A 528 -12.77 -25.02 -1.46
CA ASN A 528 -12.00 -26.26 -1.33
C ASN A 528 -12.14 -27.08 -2.62
N PHE A 529 -11.02 -27.51 -3.19
CA PHE A 529 -10.97 -28.41 -4.34
C PHE A 529 -10.56 -29.82 -3.92
N VAL A 530 -11.26 -30.82 -4.45
CA VAL A 530 -10.89 -32.23 -4.33
C VAL A 530 -10.57 -32.78 -5.72
N ILE A 531 -9.31 -33.04 -6.02
CA ILE A 531 -8.89 -33.62 -7.29
C ILE A 531 -9.27 -35.10 -7.30
N ALA A 532 -10.14 -35.49 -8.23
CA ALA A 532 -10.60 -36.86 -8.36
C ALA A 532 -9.46 -37.81 -8.78
N LYS A 533 -9.61 -39.09 -8.44
CA LYS A 533 -8.74 -40.17 -8.92
C LYS A 533 -8.49 -40.09 -10.44
N GLY A 534 -7.22 -40.09 -10.86
CA GLY A 534 -6.83 -40.04 -12.27
C GLY A 534 -6.98 -38.68 -12.98
N VAL A 535 -7.29 -37.60 -12.25
CA VAL A 535 -7.33 -36.23 -12.79
C VAL A 535 -6.03 -35.51 -12.46
N THR A 536 -5.46 -34.81 -13.44
CA THR A 536 -4.27 -33.99 -13.24
C THR A 536 -4.65 -32.67 -12.54
N PRO A 537 -3.94 -32.26 -11.48
CA PRO A 537 -4.16 -30.96 -10.87
C PRO A 537 -4.06 -29.82 -11.90
N PRO A 538 -5.02 -28.88 -11.92
CA PRO A 538 -4.97 -27.71 -12.79
C PRO A 538 -3.73 -26.84 -12.52
N LYS A 539 -3.26 -26.12 -13.54
CA LYS A 539 -2.16 -25.16 -13.41
C LYS A 539 -2.63 -23.86 -12.74
N GLY A 540 -1.67 -23.01 -12.37
CA GLY A 540 -1.93 -21.69 -11.78
C GLY A 540 -2.17 -21.74 -10.27
N ASP A 541 -2.30 -20.56 -9.67
CA ASP A 541 -2.54 -20.40 -8.24
C ASP A 541 -4.05 -20.61 -7.93
N PRO A 542 -4.44 -21.58 -7.08
CA PRO A 542 -5.81 -21.73 -6.61
C PRO A 542 -6.25 -20.60 -5.66
N GLY A 543 -5.39 -19.60 -5.45
CA GLY A 543 -5.57 -18.45 -4.60
C GLY A 543 -5.51 -18.87 -3.14
N HIS A 544 -6.50 -18.42 -2.36
CA HIS A 544 -6.59 -18.87 -0.98
C HIS A 544 -7.30 -20.23 -0.85
N SER A 545 -7.67 -20.89 -1.94
CA SER A 545 -8.43 -22.14 -1.92
C SER A 545 -7.58 -23.32 -1.44
N LYS A 546 -8.19 -24.27 -0.72
CA LYS A 546 -7.50 -25.49 -0.29
C LYS A 546 -7.64 -26.57 -1.35
N VAL A 547 -6.53 -27.17 -1.76
CA VAL A 547 -6.54 -28.32 -2.68
C VAL A 547 -6.19 -29.61 -1.92
N THR A 548 -6.94 -30.67 -2.19
CA THR A 548 -6.69 -32.05 -1.72
C THR A 548 -6.87 -33.02 -2.89
N CYS A 549 -6.15 -34.14 -2.90
CA CYS A 549 -6.30 -35.18 -3.92
C CYS A 549 -6.83 -36.48 -3.32
N GLU A 550 -7.67 -37.21 -4.06
CA GLU A 550 -8.14 -38.55 -3.67
C GLU A 550 -7.03 -39.61 -3.79
N GLU A 551 -6.06 -39.38 -4.68
CA GLU A 551 -4.80 -40.13 -4.75
C GLU A 551 -3.66 -39.26 -4.23
N ALA A 552 -2.98 -39.72 -3.19
CA ALA A 552 -1.85 -39.00 -2.60
C ALA A 552 -0.70 -38.78 -3.63
N SER A 553 -0.51 -39.72 -4.56
CA SER A 553 0.49 -39.64 -5.64
C SER A 553 0.17 -38.63 -6.75
N ALA A 554 -1.05 -38.09 -6.78
CA ALA A 554 -1.52 -37.16 -7.81
C ALA A 554 -1.41 -35.69 -7.41
N CYS A 555 -1.23 -35.39 -6.11
CA CYS A 555 -0.97 -34.04 -5.64
C CYS A 555 0.53 -33.77 -5.71
N PRO A 556 1.00 -32.62 -6.23
CA PRO A 556 2.34 -32.16 -5.90
C PRO A 556 2.44 -32.11 -4.37
N GLU A 557 3.48 -32.73 -3.80
CA GLU A 557 3.81 -32.51 -2.39
C GLU A 557 3.88 -30.99 -2.19
N ARG A 558 3.22 -30.50 -1.13
CA ARG A 558 3.38 -29.11 -0.74
C ARG A 558 4.85 -28.94 -0.33
N ASN A 559 5.66 -28.43 -1.24
CA ASN A 559 6.94 -27.80 -0.91
C ASN A 559 6.62 -26.44 -0.29
#